data_AF-A0A543Q471-F1
#
_entry.id   AF-A0A543Q471-F1
#
_cell.length_a   1.000
_cell.length_b   1.000
_cell.length_c   1.000
_cell.angle_alpha   90.00
_cell.angle_beta   90.00
_cell.angle_gamma   90.00
#
_symmetry.space_group_name_H-M   'P 1'
#
loop_
_entity.id
_entity.type
_entity.pdbx_description
1 polymer ?
#
loop_
_entity_poly.entity_id
_entity_poly.type
_entity_poly.pdbx_seq_one_letter_code
_entity_poly.pdbx_strand_id
1 'polypeptide(L)'
;MLLLKHLPTVREPRLYLSMERTYLSYLKFLFIAFGTGILSKKMILLLAALHFYGLIPFFQDLYKLLTWPVLILLFMVFYFFVRDLRYINRGAPVTAKEIQDPRIYFSAERTFLSWIRTGISIVIFGFVMEKFDFFLTKLALMMHRVITLHASFSGMSIIFLVLGIINIAVGLGGFMLTVYQVEHGAYHPHHKLYGFYGLSLLVCLSLLSYLLIKLSI
;
A
#
# COMPACT_ATOMS: atom_id res chain seq x y z
N MET A 1 15.46 -9.07 -3.98
CA MET A 1 15.97 -10.43 -4.26
C MET A 1 17.25 -10.67 -3.45
N LEU A 2 17.13 -10.65 -2.12
CA LEU A 2 18.20 -10.92 -1.12
C LEU A 2 18.12 -12.34 -0.55
N LEU A 3 17.24 -13.17 -1.13
CA LEU A 3 16.73 -14.41 -0.55
C LEU A 3 17.60 -15.64 -0.81
N LEU A 4 18.52 -15.58 -1.80
CA LEU A 4 19.33 -16.73 -2.20
C LEU A 4 20.77 -16.72 -1.67
N LYS A 5 21.19 -15.64 -0.99
CA LYS A 5 22.58 -15.51 -0.55
C LYS A 5 22.62 -15.58 0.97
N HIS A 6 23.21 -16.65 1.51
CA HIS A 6 23.57 -16.75 2.93
C HIS A 6 24.65 -15.71 3.25
N LEU A 7 24.24 -14.45 3.33
CA LEU A 7 25.07 -13.36 3.79
C LEU A 7 24.92 -13.25 5.31
N PRO A 8 26.02 -13.05 6.06
CA PRO A 8 25.95 -12.79 7.48
C PRO A 8 25.01 -11.61 7.74
N THR A 9 24.05 -11.81 8.65
CA THR A 9 23.08 -10.78 9.01
C THR A 9 23.76 -9.71 9.85
N VAL A 10 23.53 -8.46 9.50
CA VAL A 10 24.09 -7.29 10.18
C VAL A 10 22.96 -6.29 10.42
N ARG A 11 22.91 -5.68 11.61
CA ARG A 11 21.91 -4.65 11.95
C ARG A 11 22.27 -3.28 11.37
N GLU A 12 22.44 -3.23 10.05
CA GLU A 12 22.78 -2.00 9.33
C GLU A 12 21.51 -1.17 9.05
N PRO A 13 21.47 0.13 9.38
CA PRO A 13 20.33 1.01 9.10
C PRO A 13 19.90 0.98 7.63
N ARG A 14 20.86 0.84 6.72
CA ARG A 14 20.64 0.86 5.26
C ARG A 14 19.84 -0.35 4.79
N LEU A 15 20.01 -1.51 5.42
CA LEU A 15 19.22 -2.70 5.13
C LEU A 15 17.76 -2.47 5.50
N TYR A 16 17.48 -1.94 6.70
CA TYR A 16 16.12 -1.61 7.11
C TYR A 16 15.45 -0.59 6.17
N LEU A 17 16.16 0.49 5.83
CA LEU A 17 15.64 1.53 4.92
C LEU A 17 15.40 1.00 3.49
N SER A 18 16.26 0.11 2.99
CA SER A 18 16.09 -0.53 1.68
C SER A 18 14.90 -1.48 1.67
N MET A 19 14.71 -2.21 2.78
CA MET A 19 13.57 -3.10 2.97
C MET A 19 12.28 -2.32 2.94
N GLU A 20 12.12 -1.30 3.79
CA GLU A 20 10.95 -0.42 3.81
C GLU A 20 10.56 0.06 2.41
N ARG A 21 11.52 0.59 1.66
CA ARG A 21 11.29 1.08 0.30
C ARG A 21 10.78 0.00 -0.66
N THR A 22 11.31 -1.21 -0.54
CA THR A 22 10.89 -2.35 -1.38
C THR A 22 9.45 -2.74 -1.07
N TYR A 23 9.10 -2.85 0.21
CA TYR A 23 7.74 -3.21 0.65
C TYR A 23 6.72 -2.12 0.33
N LEU A 24 7.09 -0.83 0.44
CA LEU A 24 6.27 0.29 -0.03
C LEU A 24 6.00 0.22 -1.53
N SER A 25 7.00 -0.16 -2.33
CA SER A 25 6.82 -0.34 -3.77
C SER A 25 5.85 -1.47 -4.08
N TYR A 26 5.94 -2.59 -3.36
CA TYR A 26 4.98 -3.69 -3.50
C TYR A 26 3.57 -3.26 -3.10
N LEU A 27 3.43 -2.55 -1.99
CA LEU A 27 2.14 -2.03 -1.54
C LEU A 27 1.51 -1.13 -2.60
N LYS A 28 2.28 -0.19 -3.17
CA LYS A 28 1.81 0.70 -4.24
C LYS A 28 1.33 -0.08 -5.47
N PHE A 29 2.09 -1.09 -5.91
CA PHE A 29 1.72 -1.91 -7.06
C PHE A 29 0.41 -2.67 -6.82
N LEU A 30 0.27 -3.28 -5.64
CA LEU A 30 -0.93 -4.00 -5.23
C LEU A 30 -2.15 -3.06 -5.14
N PHE A 31 -1.97 -1.84 -4.63
CA PHE A 31 -3.03 -0.83 -4.61
C PHE A 31 -3.53 -0.46 -6.00
N ILE A 32 -2.62 -0.22 -6.94
CA ILE A 32 -2.98 0.13 -8.32
C ILE A 32 -3.75 -1.02 -8.96
N ALA A 33 -3.25 -2.26 -8.83
CA ALA A 33 -3.90 -3.46 -9.34
C ALA A 33 -5.31 -3.65 -8.74
N PHE A 34 -5.44 -3.53 -7.41
CA PHE A 34 -6.74 -3.63 -6.76
C PHE A 34 -7.71 -2.54 -7.24
N GLY A 35 -7.20 -1.32 -7.39
CA GLY A 35 -7.97 -0.17 -7.80
C GLY A 35 -8.54 -0.28 -9.21
N THR A 36 -7.72 -0.74 -10.15
CA THR A 36 -8.17 -1.06 -11.51
C THR A 36 -9.14 -2.23 -11.52
N GLY A 37 -8.99 -3.21 -10.61
CA GLY A 37 -9.97 -4.27 -10.39
C GLY A 37 -11.35 -3.73 -9.99
N ILE A 38 -11.42 -2.86 -8.97
CA ILE A 38 -12.70 -2.23 -8.57
C ILE A 38 -13.32 -1.46 -9.73
N LEU A 39 -12.52 -0.66 -10.44
CA LEU A 39 -12.98 0.11 -11.58
C LEU A 39 -13.56 -0.80 -12.67
N SER A 40 -12.91 -1.93 -12.95
CA SER A 40 -13.39 -2.96 -13.89
C SER A 40 -14.77 -3.47 -13.50
N LYS A 41 -15.03 -3.72 -12.21
CA LYS A 41 -16.35 -4.15 -11.76
C LYS A 41 -17.42 -3.07 -11.94
N LYS A 42 -17.07 -1.80 -11.70
CA LYS A 42 -17.99 -0.68 -11.94
C LYS A 42 -18.26 -0.47 -13.44
N MET A 43 -17.27 -0.74 -14.30
CA MET A 43 -17.46 -0.77 -15.75
C MET A 43 -18.49 -1.82 -16.18
N ILE A 44 -18.48 -3.03 -15.61
CA ILE A 44 -19.47 -4.07 -15.92
C ILE A 44 -20.89 -3.56 -15.68
N LEU A 45 -21.11 -2.89 -14.54
CA LEU A 45 -22.41 -2.37 -14.14
C LEU A 45 -22.88 -1.24 -15.05
N LEU A 46 -21.97 -0.35 -15.46
CA LEU A 46 -22.24 0.66 -16.50
C LEU A 46 -22.61 0.00 -17.83
N LEU A 47 -21.84 -0.99 -18.26
CA LEU A 47 -21.96 -1.63 -19.56
C LEU A 47 -23.26 -2.45 -19.68
N ALA A 48 -23.67 -3.09 -18.58
CA ALA A 48 -24.98 -3.73 -18.46
C ALA A 48 -26.12 -2.71 -18.59
N ALA A 49 -26.01 -1.53 -17.96
CA ALA A 49 -26.99 -0.46 -18.14
C ALA A 49 -27.07 0.03 -19.60
N LEU A 50 -25.92 0.08 -20.29
CA LEU A 50 -25.81 0.44 -21.71
C LEU A 50 -26.22 -0.67 -22.70
N HIS A 51 -26.60 -1.85 -22.22
CA HIS A 51 -26.93 -3.03 -23.05
C HIS A 51 -25.76 -3.51 -23.95
N PHE A 52 -24.52 -3.14 -23.62
CA PHE A 52 -23.34 -3.54 -24.40
C PHE A 52 -22.73 -4.83 -23.84
N TYR A 53 -23.44 -5.96 -23.96
CA TYR A 53 -23.07 -7.21 -23.30
C TYR A 53 -21.76 -7.84 -23.79
N GLY A 54 -21.27 -7.48 -24.99
CA GLY A 54 -20.08 -8.09 -25.58
C GLY A 54 -18.76 -7.86 -24.82
N LEU A 55 -18.62 -6.73 -24.12
CA LEU A 55 -17.41 -6.42 -23.34
C LEU A 55 -17.50 -6.86 -21.86
N ILE A 56 -18.67 -7.30 -21.38
CA ILE A 56 -18.85 -7.72 -19.98
C ILE A 56 -17.90 -8.85 -19.57
N PRO A 57 -17.72 -9.93 -20.36
CA PRO A 57 -16.83 -11.02 -19.99
C PRO A 57 -15.37 -10.55 -19.80
N PHE A 58 -14.90 -9.66 -20.67
CA PHE A 58 -13.54 -9.08 -20.58
C PHE A 58 -13.32 -8.36 -19.24
N PHE A 59 -14.24 -7.46 -18.86
CA PHE A 59 -14.11 -6.73 -17.59
C PHE A 59 -14.33 -7.63 -16.36
N GLN A 60 -15.11 -8.71 -16.50
CA GLN A 60 -15.30 -9.71 -15.45
C GLN A 60 -14.02 -10.50 -15.19
N ASP A 61 -13.35 -10.95 -16.25
CA ASP A 61 -12.09 -11.68 -16.14
C ASP A 61 -10.98 -10.76 -15.63
N LEU A 62 -10.94 -9.51 -16.11
CA LEU A 62 -10.04 -8.49 -15.59
C LEU A 62 -10.24 -8.24 -14.10
N TYR A 63 -11.50 -8.12 -13.64
CA TYR A 63 -11.80 -7.97 -12.21
C TYR A 63 -11.29 -9.15 -11.38
N LYS A 64 -11.57 -10.39 -11.81
CA LYS A 64 -11.13 -11.61 -11.10
C LYS A 64 -9.60 -11.70 -11.05
N LEU A 65 -8.95 -11.47 -12.19
CA LEU A 65 -7.50 -11.53 -12.35
C LEU A 65 -6.78 -10.52 -11.46
N LEU A 66 -7.37 -9.35 -11.24
CA LEU A 66 -6.69 -8.25 -10.56
C LEU A 66 -7.04 -8.11 -9.08
N THR A 67 -8.09 -8.78 -8.59
CA THR A 67 -8.52 -8.68 -7.19
C THR A 67 -8.11 -9.88 -6.34
N TRP A 68 -8.34 -11.10 -6.83
CA TRP A 68 -8.04 -12.32 -6.08
C TRP A 68 -6.54 -12.53 -5.83
N PRO A 69 -5.66 -12.42 -6.85
CA PRO A 69 -4.22 -12.54 -6.64
C PRO A 69 -3.65 -11.45 -5.74
N VAL A 70 -4.26 -10.25 -5.72
CA VAL A 70 -3.78 -9.14 -4.88
C VAL A 70 -3.90 -9.48 -3.40
N LEU A 71 -4.99 -10.12 -2.94
CA LEU A 71 -5.12 -10.53 -1.55
C LEU A 71 -4.04 -11.57 -1.15
N ILE A 72 -3.80 -12.55 -2.02
CA ILE A 72 -2.78 -13.58 -1.80
C ILE A 72 -1.39 -12.95 -1.76
N LEU A 73 -1.08 -12.08 -2.71
CA LEU A 73 0.19 -11.36 -2.77
C LEU A 73 0.37 -10.43 -1.57
N LEU A 74 -0.68 -9.79 -1.08
CA LEU A 74 -0.60 -8.92 0.09
C LEU A 74 -0.30 -9.73 1.36
N PHE A 75 -0.90 -10.91 1.51
CA PHE A 75 -0.57 -11.83 2.61
C PHE A 75 0.88 -12.33 2.51
N MET A 76 1.33 -12.68 1.30
CA MET A 76 2.72 -13.07 1.02
C MET A 76 3.71 -11.94 1.34
N VAL A 77 3.39 -10.70 0.95
CA VAL A 77 4.19 -9.51 1.25
C VAL A 77 4.26 -9.26 2.76
N PHE A 78 3.14 -9.38 3.48
CA PHE A 78 3.14 -9.25 4.94
C PHE A 78 3.98 -10.34 5.62
N TYR A 79 3.83 -11.59 5.19
CA TYR A 79 4.62 -12.71 5.70
C TYR A 79 6.12 -12.50 5.48
N PHE A 80 6.52 -12.09 4.28
CA PHE A 80 7.92 -11.80 3.99
C PHE A 80 8.45 -10.62 4.78
N PHE A 81 7.66 -9.56 4.94
CA PHE A 81 8.04 -8.40 5.75
C PHE A 81 8.38 -8.82 7.18
N VAL A 82 7.51 -9.59 7.83
CA VAL A 82 7.72 -10.08 9.20
C VAL A 82 8.92 -11.04 9.28
N ARG A 83 9.07 -11.93 8.29
CA ARG A 83 10.19 -12.88 8.26
C ARG A 83 11.52 -12.16 8.09
N ASP A 84 11.59 -11.22 7.16
CA ASP A 84 12.83 -10.53 6.85
C ASP A 84 13.19 -9.53 7.96
N LEU A 85 12.20 -8.89 8.62
CA LEU A 85 12.43 -8.09 9.82
C LEU A 85 13.06 -8.94 10.95
N ARG A 86 12.52 -10.14 11.18
CA ARG A 86 13.10 -11.10 12.14
C ARG A 86 14.50 -11.54 11.74
N TYR A 87 14.77 -11.70 10.45
CA TYR A 87 16.08 -12.09 9.94
C TYR A 87 17.13 -11.01 10.21
N ILE A 88 16.86 -9.75 9.86
CA ILE A 88 17.81 -8.64 10.06
C ILE A 88 18.06 -8.40 11.56
N ASN A 89 17.03 -8.52 12.39
CA ASN A 89 17.16 -8.30 13.82
C ASN A 89 18.02 -9.37 14.53
N ARG A 90 18.26 -10.54 13.91
CA ARG A 90 19.20 -11.54 14.44
C ARG A 90 20.67 -11.23 14.15
N GLY A 91 20.94 -10.20 13.34
CA GLY A 91 22.30 -9.82 12.98
C GLY A 91 23.12 -9.21 14.10
N ALA A 92 24.45 -9.25 13.93
CA ALA A 92 25.38 -8.56 14.83
C ALA A 92 25.19 -7.03 14.74
N PRO A 93 25.37 -6.30 15.85
CA PRO A 93 25.35 -4.84 15.83
C PRO A 93 26.52 -4.30 15.02
N VAL A 94 26.30 -3.15 14.41
CA VAL A 94 27.30 -2.46 13.59
C VAL A 94 28.10 -1.49 14.44
N THR A 95 29.38 -1.30 14.11
CA THR A 95 30.25 -0.31 14.74
C THR A 95 29.70 1.11 14.55
N ALA A 96 29.80 1.96 15.58
CA ALA A 96 29.34 3.36 15.55
C ALA A 96 29.86 4.17 14.34
N LYS A 97 31.08 3.89 13.88
CA LYS A 97 31.68 4.51 12.70
C LYS A 97 30.89 4.28 11.41
N GLU A 98 30.32 3.09 11.22
CA GLU A 98 29.52 2.79 10.02
C GLU A 98 28.08 3.33 10.14
N ILE A 99 27.61 3.60 11.36
CA ILE A 99 26.32 4.21 11.64
C ILE A 99 26.33 5.71 11.33
N GLN A 100 27.45 6.39 11.52
CA GLN A 100 27.62 7.82 11.23
C GLN A 100 27.96 8.12 9.76
N ASP A 101 27.78 7.15 8.85
CA ASP A 101 28.01 7.35 7.42
C ASP A 101 26.96 8.31 6.82
N PRO A 102 27.35 9.44 6.19
CA PRO A 102 26.44 10.36 5.48
C PRO A 102 25.52 9.68 4.44
N ARG A 103 25.92 8.52 3.91
CA ARG A 103 25.10 7.72 2.99
C ARG A 103 23.79 7.23 3.61
N ILE A 104 23.72 7.15 4.94
CA ILE A 104 22.50 6.78 5.66
C ILE A 104 21.47 7.91 5.56
N TYR A 105 21.88 9.18 5.64
CA TYR A 105 20.98 10.33 5.45
C TYR A 105 20.32 10.33 4.07
N PHE A 106 21.11 10.23 3.01
CA PHE A 106 20.57 10.15 1.63
C PHE A 106 19.70 8.89 1.41
N SER A 107 19.95 7.83 2.16
CA SER A 107 19.12 6.63 2.10
C SER A 107 17.79 6.83 2.83
N ALA A 108 17.81 7.50 3.99
CA ALA A 108 16.62 7.83 4.76
C ALA A 108 15.72 8.81 4.00
N GLU A 109 16.28 9.85 3.39
CA GLU A 109 15.54 10.82 2.58
C GLU A 109 14.82 10.15 1.40
N ARG A 110 15.50 9.27 0.64
CA ARG A 110 14.86 8.51 -0.45
C ARG A 110 13.73 7.61 0.04
N THR A 111 13.88 7.03 1.23
CA THR A 111 12.82 6.21 1.82
C THR A 111 11.65 7.09 2.26
N PHE A 112 11.89 8.26 2.86
CA PHE A 112 10.86 9.25 3.16
C PHE A 112 10.09 9.73 1.92
N LEU A 113 10.78 10.04 0.82
CA LEU A 113 10.12 10.38 -0.44
C LEU A 113 9.27 9.23 -1.00
N SER A 114 9.67 7.98 -0.74
CA SER A 114 8.85 6.80 -1.06
C SER A 114 7.59 6.77 -0.21
N TRP A 115 7.67 7.03 1.10
CA TRP A 115 6.51 7.16 1.99
C TRP A 115 5.53 8.23 1.47
N ILE A 116 6.01 9.43 1.17
CA ILE A 116 5.20 10.52 0.60
C ILE A 116 4.49 10.06 -0.68
N ARG A 117 5.24 9.48 -1.62
CA ARG A 117 4.71 9.03 -2.90
C ARG A 117 3.60 7.98 -2.72
N THR A 118 3.79 7.03 -1.81
CA THR A 118 2.76 6.02 -1.52
C THR A 118 1.54 6.61 -0.84
N GLY A 119 1.72 7.51 0.13
CA GLY A 119 0.62 8.22 0.80
C GLY A 119 -0.23 9.00 -0.19
N ILE A 120 0.39 9.81 -1.05
CA ILE A 120 -0.31 10.57 -2.11
C ILE A 120 -1.06 9.62 -3.06
N SER A 121 -0.44 8.49 -3.44
CA SER A 121 -1.10 7.50 -4.31
C SER A 121 -2.37 6.93 -3.66
N ILE A 122 -2.35 6.67 -2.36
CA ILE A 122 -3.51 6.17 -1.59
C ILE A 122 -4.61 7.23 -1.51
N VAL A 123 -4.26 8.50 -1.25
CA VAL A 123 -5.23 9.61 -1.22
C VAL A 123 -5.93 9.78 -2.57
N ILE A 124 -5.14 9.85 -3.66
CA ILE A 124 -5.67 10.01 -5.02
C ILE A 124 -6.58 8.83 -5.38
N PHE A 125 -6.17 7.62 -5.02
CA PHE A 125 -6.97 6.43 -5.25
C PHE A 125 -8.35 6.52 -4.58
N GLY A 126 -8.40 6.87 -3.30
CA GLY A 126 -9.65 7.06 -2.56
C GLY A 126 -10.58 8.09 -3.20
N PHE A 127 -10.01 9.21 -3.65
CA PHE A 127 -10.74 10.27 -4.34
C PHE A 127 -11.32 9.80 -5.68
N VAL A 128 -10.51 9.14 -6.51
CA VAL A 128 -10.95 8.62 -7.82
C VAL A 128 -12.08 7.62 -7.65
N MET A 129 -12.01 6.73 -6.66
CA MET A 129 -13.05 5.72 -6.41
C MET A 129 -14.41 6.34 -6.08
N GLU A 130 -14.46 7.41 -5.28
CA GLU A 130 -15.70 8.11 -4.93
C GLU A 130 -16.23 8.95 -6.09
N LYS A 131 -15.34 9.71 -6.78
CA LYS A 131 -15.76 10.51 -7.95
C LYS A 131 -16.28 9.64 -9.08
N PHE A 132 -15.76 8.42 -9.22
CA PHE A 132 -16.25 7.46 -10.19
C PHE A 132 -17.71 7.03 -9.92
N ASP A 133 -18.12 6.87 -8.66
CA ASP A 133 -19.52 6.57 -8.30
C ASP A 133 -20.45 7.75 -8.60
N PHE A 134 -20.03 8.96 -8.26
CA PHE A 134 -20.78 10.16 -8.59
C PHE A 134 -20.97 10.31 -10.10
N PHE A 135 -19.90 10.07 -10.87
CA PHE A 135 -19.93 10.09 -12.33
C PHE A 135 -20.93 9.07 -12.89
N LEU A 136 -20.87 7.81 -12.43
CA LEU A 136 -21.83 6.78 -12.87
C LEU A 136 -23.28 7.14 -12.53
N THR A 137 -23.52 7.69 -11.34
CA THR A 137 -24.87 8.11 -10.91
C THR A 137 -25.41 9.22 -11.80
N LYS A 138 -24.59 10.23 -12.12
CA LYS A 138 -24.99 11.33 -13.00
C LYS A 138 -25.19 10.87 -14.44
N LEU A 139 -24.35 9.97 -14.93
CA LEU A 139 -24.49 9.38 -16.26
C LEU A 139 -25.79 8.57 -16.35
N ALA A 140 -26.12 7.76 -15.33
CA ALA A 140 -27.38 7.04 -15.24
C ALA A 140 -28.61 7.96 -15.36
N LEU A 141 -28.60 9.05 -14.58
CA LEU A 141 -29.67 10.05 -14.60
C LEU A 141 -29.83 10.71 -15.97
N MET A 142 -28.73 11.08 -16.64
CA MET A 142 -28.77 11.64 -18.00
C MET A 142 -29.33 10.66 -19.02
N MET A 143 -29.14 9.35 -18.81
CA MET A 143 -29.65 8.30 -19.69
C MET A 143 -31.07 7.85 -19.34
N HIS A 144 -31.75 8.52 -18.40
CA HIS A 144 -33.06 8.11 -17.85
C HIS A 144 -33.09 6.65 -17.36
N ARG A 145 -31.94 6.13 -16.89
CA ARG A 145 -31.81 4.77 -16.35
C ARG A 145 -31.58 4.84 -14.85
N VAL A 146 -32.25 3.94 -14.13
CA VAL A 146 -31.97 3.73 -12.70
C VAL A 146 -30.85 2.72 -12.58
N ILE A 147 -29.64 3.20 -12.35
CA ILE A 147 -28.54 2.33 -11.92
C ILE A 147 -28.61 2.23 -10.40
N THR A 148 -29.04 1.08 -9.88
CA THR A 148 -29.01 0.78 -8.45
C THR A 148 -27.57 0.42 -8.05
N LEU A 149 -26.77 1.43 -7.70
CA LEU A 149 -25.49 1.22 -7.02
C LEU A 149 -25.77 0.69 -5.60
N HIS A 150 -25.94 -0.64 -5.47
CA HIS A 150 -26.19 -1.31 -4.17
C HIS A 150 -25.10 -1.04 -3.12
N ALA A 151 -23.91 -0.61 -3.54
CA ALA A 151 -22.83 -0.20 -2.66
C ALA A 151 -22.33 1.20 -3.06
N SER A 152 -23.03 2.27 -2.68
CA SER A 152 -22.41 3.59 -2.69
C SER A 152 -21.20 3.57 -1.75
N PHE A 153 -20.02 3.89 -2.27
CA PHE A 153 -18.77 4.03 -1.50
C PHE A 153 -18.77 5.33 -0.66
N SER A 154 -19.94 5.77 -0.19
CA SER A 154 -20.09 7.00 0.58
C SER A 154 -19.19 6.94 1.82
N GLY A 155 -18.21 7.84 1.91
CA GLY A 155 -17.24 7.92 3.00
C GLY A 155 -15.96 7.09 2.86
N MET A 156 -15.80 6.26 1.82
CA MET A 156 -14.55 5.48 1.67
C MET A 156 -13.36 6.32 1.25
N SER A 157 -13.59 7.40 0.51
CA SER A 157 -12.56 8.40 0.19
C SER A 157 -11.95 9.00 1.44
N ILE A 158 -12.75 9.27 2.48
CA ILE A 158 -12.30 9.80 3.76
C ILE A 158 -11.38 8.80 4.45
N ILE A 159 -11.72 7.50 4.42
CA ILE A 159 -10.87 6.46 5.01
C ILE A 159 -9.51 6.41 4.30
N PHE A 160 -9.50 6.43 2.96
CA PHE A 160 -8.26 6.45 2.19
C PHE A 160 -7.46 7.75 2.37
N LEU A 161 -8.14 8.88 2.53
CA LEU A 161 -7.52 10.17 2.84
C LEU A 161 -6.78 10.10 4.18
N VAL A 162 -7.49 9.65 5.23
CA VAL A 162 -6.93 9.50 6.59
C VAL A 162 -5.77 8.51 6.57
N LEU A 163 -5.92 7.35 5.91
CA LEU A 163 -4.84 6.38 5.77
C LEU A 163 -3.63 6.96 5.03
N GLY A 164 -3.83 7.72 3.96
CA GLY A 164 -2.76 8.38 3.23
C GLY A 164 -2.01 9.41 4.09
N ILE A 165 -2.73 10.21 4.88
CA ILE A 165 -2.13 11.18 5.81
C ILE A 165 -1.34 10.47 6.90
N ILE A 166 -1.90 9.43 7.53
CA ILE A 166 -1.21 8.61 8.53
C ILE A 166 0.06 8.01 7.93
N ASN A 167 -0.02 7.50 6.70
CA ASN A 167 1.12 6.91 6.00
C ASN A 167 2.27 7.92 5.83
N ILE A 168 1.96 9.17 5.46
CA ILE A 168 2.95 10.25 5.33
C ILE A 168 3.52 10.62 6.70
N ALA A 169 2.67 10.74 7.72
CA ALA A 169 3.09 11.09 9.09
C ALA A 169 4.02 10.03 9.70
N VAL A 170 3.74 8.74 9.50
CA VAL A 170 4.62 7.66 9.95
C VAL A 170 5.97 7.71 9.22
N GLY A 171 5.97 7.96 7.90
CA GLY A 171 7.21 8.14 7.14
C GLY A 171 8.06 9.31 7.64
N LEU A 172 7.42 10.44 8.00
CA LEU A 172 8.09 11.60 8.58
C LEU A 172 8.70 11.28 9.95
N GLY A 173 7.92 10.61 10.82
CA GLY A 173 8.40 10.18 12.13
C GLY A 173 9.59 9.21 12.03
N GLY A 174 9.53 8.26 11.10
CA GLY A 174 10.62 7.33 10.82
C GLY A 174 11.89 8.03 10.33
N PHE A 175 11.75 9.04 9.48
CA PHE A 175 12.87 9.87 9.01
C PHE A 175 13.52 10.65 10.16
N MET A 176 12.73 11.43 10.92
CA MET A 176 13.24 12.22 12.04
C MET A 176 13.95 11.36 13.09
N LEU A 177 13.36 10.20 13.39
CA LEU A 177 13.96 9.25 14.33
C LEU A 177 15.28 8.66 13.82
N THR A 178 15.36 8.37 12.52
CA THR A 178 16.59 7.83 11.90
C THR A 178 17.70 8.87 11.93
N VAL A 179 17.40 10.12 11.57
CA VAL A 179 18.31 11.28 11.63
C VAL A 179 18.86 11.45 13.05
N TYR A 180 17.97 11.51 14.05
CA TYR A 180 18.36 11.65 15.46
C TYR A 180 19.28 10.52 15.94
N GLN A 181 19.01 9.26 15.56
CA GLN A 181 19.84 8.11 15.95
C GLN A 181 21.22 8.10 15.28
N VAL A 182 21.30 8.55 14.03
CA VAL A 182 22.57 8.65 13.30
C VAL A 182 23.47 9.70 13.94
N GLU A 183 22.92 10.85 14.35
CA GLU A 183 23.67 11.91 15.03
C GLU A 183 24.28 11.44 16.37
N HIS A 184 23.55 10.62 17.14
CA HIS A 184 24.01 10.11 18.44
C HIS A 184 24.89 8.86 18.34
N GLY A 185 25.19 8.36 17.13
CA GLY A 185 26.09 7.22 16.90
C GLY A 185 25.59 5.87 17.42
N ALA A 186 24.34 5.80 17.89
CA ALA A 186 23.71 4.60 18.43
C ALA A 186 22.42 4.30 17.67
N TYR A 187 22.48 3.38 16.71
CA TYR A 187 21.30 2.89 16.01
C TYR A 187 20.74 1.66 16.74
N HIS A 188 19.63 1.86 17.44
CA HIS A 188 18.88 0.78 18.04
C HIS A 188 17.59 0.59 17.24
N PRO A 189 17.41 -0.54 16.52
CA PRO A 189 16.18 -0.83 15.80
C PRO A 189 15.00 -0.81 16.79
N HIS A 190 14.21 0.25 16.75
CA HIS A 190 13.08 0.37 17.67
C HIS A 190 11.93 -0.49 17.15
N HIS A 191 11.73 -1.65 17.78
CA HIS A 191 10.71 -2.65 17.43
C HIS A 191 9.32 -2.04 17.22
N LYS A 192 8.98 -0.96 17.95
CA LYS A 192 7.66 -0.33 17.85
C LYS A 192 7.42 0.36 16.50
N LEU A 193 8.43 0.99 15.89
CA LEU A 193 8.26 1.71 14.60
C LEU A 193 7.95 0.71 13.47
N TYR A 194 8.70 -0.40 13.42
CA TYR A 194 8.44 -1.51 12.50
C TYR A 194 7.13 -2.25 12.79
N GLY A 195 6.71 -2.28 14.06
CA GLY A 195 5.38 -2.73 14.47
C GLY A 195 4.27 -1.87 13.87
N PHE A 196 4.40 -0.54 13.90
CA PHE A 196 3.45 0.38 13.25
C PHE A 196 3.40 0.20 11.73
N TYR A 197 4.54 -0.06 11.08
CA TYR A 197 4.56 -0.41 9.65
C TYR A 197 3.84 -1.71 9.35
N GLY A 198 4.08 -2.76 10.14
CA GLY A 198 3.34 -4.02 10.04
C GLY A 198 1.83 -3.83 10.27
N LEU A 199 1.44 -2.99 11.23
CA LEU A 199 0.05 -2.65 11.51
C LEU A 199 -0.59 -1.91 10.33
N SER A 200 0.10 -0.94 9.72
CA SER A 200 -0.38 -0.23 8.52
C SER A 200 -0.65 -1.19 7.36
N LEU A 201 0.25 -2.16 7.13
CA LEU A 201 0.04 -3.22 6.13
C LEU A 201 -1.17 -4.11 6.46
N LEU A 202 -1.37 -4.47 7.73
CA LEU A 202 -2.54 -5.24 8.18
C LEU A 202 -3.85 -4.47 8.03
N VAL A 203 -3.86 -3.19 8.40
CA VAL A 203 -5.03 -2.32 8.23
C VAL A 203 -5.38 -2.22 6.75
N CYS A 204 -4.38 -2.02 5.89
CA CYS A 204 -4.56 -2.05 4.45
C CYS A 204 -5.16 -3.38 3.97
N LEU A 205 -4.64 -4.52 4.44
CA LEU A 205 -5.16 -5.84 4.09
C LEU A 205 -6.61 -6.04 4.53
N SER A 206 -6.93 -5.64 5.77
CA SER A 206 -8.29 -5.72 6.31
C SER A 206 -9.27 -4.87 5.50
N LEU A 207 -8.86 -3.66 5.11
CA LEU A 207 -9.70 -2.73 4.38
C LEU A 207 -9.95 -3.20 2.94
N LEU A 208 -8.90 -3.66 2.24
CA LEU A 208 -9.05 -4.20 0.88
C LEU A 208 -9.90 -5.49 0.88
N SER A 209 -9.76 -6.34 1.90
CA SER A 209 -10.60 -7.53 2.07
C SER A 209 -12.07 -7.16 2.29
N TYR A 210 -12.33 -6.21 3.18
CA TYR A 210 -13.68 -5.68 3.43
C TYR A 210 -14.32 -5.10 2.17
N LEU A 211 -13.54 -4.33 1.38
CA LEU A 211 -13.97 -3.80 0.10
C LEU A 211 -14.36 -4.88 -0.89
N LEU A 212 -13.57 -5.95 -0.99
CA LEU A 212 -13.84 -7.05 -1.90
C LEU A 212 -15.12 -7.78 -1.53
N ILE A 213 -15.34 -8.04 -0.23
CA ILE A 213 -16.56 -8.68 0.28
C ILE A 213 -17.79 -7.80 -0.03
N LYS A 214 -17.73 -6.50 0.31
CA LYS A 214 -18.83 -5.57 0.05
C LYS A 214 -19.14 -5.43 -1.44
N LEU A 215 -18.13 -5.55 -2.30
CA LEU A 215 -18.31 -5.47 -3.74
C LEU A 215 -18.84 -6.80 -4.32
N SER A 216 -18.52 -7.95 -3.70
CA SER A 216 -18.93 -9.28 -4.16
C SER A 216 -20.37 -9.65 -3.84
N ILE A 217 -20.96 -9.02 -2.82
CA ILE A 217 -22.38 -9.12 -2.42
C ILE A 217 -23.19 -8.15 -3.28
#